data_AF-A0A432MAT1-F1
#
_entry.id   AF-A0A432MAT1-F1
#
_cell.length_a   1.000
_cell.length_b   1.000
_cell.length_c   1.000
_cell.angle_alpha   90.00
_cell.angle_beta   90.00
_cell.angle_gamma   90.00
#
_symmetry.space_group_name_H-M   'P 1'
#
loop_
_entity.id
_entity.type
_entity.pdbx_description
1 polymer ?
#
loop_
_entity_poly.entity_id
_entity_poly.type
_entity_poly.pdbx_seq_one_letter_code
_entity_poly.pdbx_strand_id
1 'polypeptide(L)'
;MPWLPIYASRHDQAELFEYLNNSPDLAFIRSDGAGRWRAFEKLESWCDGRYCLWHTESGPLPLLQTWGKAHRVVNDPFEGWVEVRPGADKSQPYFGAGHPGIIWFNAYSSDPRSANVSTIGISSFEWIGNHYQALGNVAAPSTKALWGSLRRWVSKRAVKVPRDGPAQSTPAEIWAMSDALELFSKGIPGAPNPP
;
A
#
# COMPACT_ATOMS: atom_id res chain seq x y z
N MET A 1 1.94 -11.96 6.61
CA MET A 1 1.78 -11.21 5.35
C MET A 1 3.00 -10.31 5.20
N PRO A 2 3.67 -10.27 4.04
CA PRO A 2 4.73 -9.30 3.79
C PRO A 2 4.29 -7.87 4.13
N TRP A 3 5.10 -7.19 4.94
CA TRP A 3 4.87 -5.83 5.40
C TRP A 3 6.19 -5.04 5.27
N LEU A 4 6.09 -3.81 4.79
CA LEU A 4 7.22 -2.90 4.62
C LEU A 4 6.88 -1.56 5.27
N PRO A 5 7.15 -1.38 6.58
CA PRO A 5 6.91 -0.13 7.29
C PRO A 5 7.95 0.93 6.96
N ILE A 6 7.48 2.17 6.82
CA ILE A 6 8.29 3.31 6.39
C ILE A 6 7.89 4.56 7.19
N TYR A 7 8.84 5.24 7.81
CA TYR A 7 8.72 6.65 8.16
C TYR A 7 9.04 7.47 6.91
N ALA A 8 8.04 8.19 6.43
CA ALA A 8 8.13 9.03 5.26
C ALA A 8 7.40 10.34 5.55
N SER A 9 8.10 11.47 5.41
CA SER A 9 7.47 12.78 5.45
C SER A 9 6.57 13.00 4.23
N ARG A 10 5.96 14.19 4.14
CA ARG A 10 5.25 14.62 2.93
C ARG A 10 6.18 14.69 1.71
N HIS A 11 7.45 15.09 1.89
CA HIS A 11 8.42 15.13 0.79
C HIS A 11 8.79 13.71 0.34
N ASP A 12 9.12 12.84 1.29
CA ASP A 12 9.45 11.43 1.00
C ASP A 12 8.29 10.70 0.30
N GLN A 13 7.04 11.01 0.69
CA GLN A 13 5.86 10.46 0.02
C GLN A 13 5.74 10.91 -1.43
N ALA A 14 6.15 12.13 -1.77
CA ALA A 14 6.17 12.57 -3.16
C ALA A 14 7.07 11.66 -4.00
N GLU A 15 8.25 11.30 -3.49
CA GLU A 15 9.16 10.35 -4.16
C GLU A 15 8.56 8.94 -4.28
N LEU A 16 7.87 8.47 -3.24
CA LEU A 16 7.16 7.18 -3.28
C LEU A 16 6.07 7.19 -4.36
N PHE A 17 5.22 8.22 -4.41
CA PHE A 17 4.19 8.34 -5.44
C PHE A 17 4.79 8.53 -6.83
N GLU A 18 5.90 9.24 -6.98
CA GLU A 18 6.62 9.33 -8.25
C GLU A 18 7.12 7.96 -8.72
N TYR A 19 7.72 7.17 -7.83
CA TYR A 19 8.13 5.80 -8.14
C TYR A 19 6.94 4.93 -8.57
N LEU A 20 5.82 5.01 -7.83
CA LEU A 20 4.61 4.25 -8.15
C LEU A 20 4.00 4.67 -9.49
N ASN A 21 3.89 5.98 -9.75
CA ASN A 21 3.38 6.53 -11.02
C ASN A 21 4.28 6.20 -12.23
N ASN A 22 5.56 5.93 -12.01
CA ASN A 22 6.51 5.55 -13.05
C ASN A 22 6.69 4.02 -13.16
N SER A 23 5.96 3.22 -12.39
CA SER A 23 5.99 1.76 -12.46
C SER A 23 5.00 1.28 -13.52
N PRO A 24 5.45 0.72 -14.67
CA PRO A 24 4.59 0.43 -15.82
C PRO A 24 3.61 -0.73 -15.59
N ASP A 25 3.86 -1.55 -14.57
CA ASP A 25 3.11 -2.74 -14.20
C ASP A 25 2.21 -2.51 -12.97
N LEU A 26 2.08 -1.26 -12.51
CA LEU A 26 1.24 -0.87 -11.38
C LEU A 26 0.15 0.10 -11.81
N ALA A 27 -1.06 -0.13 -11.32
CA ALA A 27 -2.18 0.80 -11.40
C ALA A 27 -2.77 1.06 -10.02
N PHE A 28 -3.31 2.24 -9.83
CA PHE A 28 -4.07 2.62 -8.64
C PHE A 28 -5.54 2.28 -8.84
N ILE A 29 -6.18 1.68 -7.84
CA ILE A 29 -7.63 1.50 -7.84
C ILE A 29 -8.25 2.53 -6.90
N ARG A 30 -9.19 3.31 -7.42
CA ARG A 30 -9.92 4.33 -6.67
C ARG A 30 -11.41 4.27 -6.96
N SER A 31 -12.21 4.82 -6.04
CA SER A 31 -13.64 4.98 -6.29
C SER A 31 -13.86 6.04 -7.35
N ASP A 32 -14.72 5.76 -8.32
CA ASP A 32 -15.23 6.71 -9.33
C ASP A 32 -16.75 6.89 -9.22
N GLY A 33 -17.35 6.39 -8.13
CA GLY A 33 -18.79 6.45 -7.86
C GLY A 33 -19.20 5.53 -6.71
N ALA A 34 -20.46 5.63 -6.28
CA ALA A 34 -20.98 4.83 -5.18
C ALA A 34 -20.87 3.32 -5.46
N GLY A 35 -19.98 2.63 -4.74
CA GLY A 35 -19.71 1.20 -4.95
C GLY A 35 -19.07 0.88 -6.32
N ARG A 36 -18.58 1.89 -7.03
CA ARG A 36 -17.88 1.76 -8.31
C ARG A 36 -16.40 2.08 -8.14
N TRP A 37 -15.58 1.26 -8.77
CA TRP A 37 -14.12 1.32 -8.71
C TRP A 37 -13.55 1.36 -10.12
N ARG A 38 -12.42 2.04 -10.27
CA ARG A 38 -11.69 2.14 -11.54
C ARG A 38 -10.18 2.12 -11.30
N ALA A 39 -9.46 1.48 -12.20
CA ALA A 39 -8.00 1.51 -12.25
C ALA A 39 -7.50 2.76 -12.99
N PHE A 40 -6.41 3.34 -12.50
CA PHE A 40 -5.74 4.50 -13.05
C PHE A 40 -4.24 4.20 -13.11
N GLU A 41 -3.60 4.44 -14.25
CA GLU A 41 -2.15 4.24 -14.40
C GLU A 41 -1.37 5.16 -13.46
N LYS A 42 -1.86 6.40 -13.30
CA LYS A 42 -1.19 7.44 -12.52
C LYS A 42 -2.19 8.22 -11.68
N LEU A 43 -1.69 8.75 -10.57
CA LEU A 43 -2.40 9.76 -9.79
C LEU A 43 -1.78 11.14 -10.05
N GLU A 44 -2.63 12.09 -10.43
CA GLU A 44 -2.25 13.51 -10.55
C GLU A 44 -2.03 14.16 -9.18
N SER A 45 -2.76 13.69 -8.17
CA SER A 45 -2.65 14.17 -6.80
C SER A 45 -2.91 13.05 -5.78
N TRP A 46 -2.31 13.23 -4.61
CA TRP A 46 -2.39 12.30 -3.49
C TRP A 46 -2.49 13.05 -2.16
N CYS A 47 -3.03 12.37 -1.17
CA CYS A 47 -3.18 12.79 0.22
C CYS A 47 -2.82 11.62 1.16
N ASP A 48 -2.75 11.88 2.47
CA ASP A 48 -2.66 10.78 3.43
C ASP A 48 -3.89 9.85 3.31
N GLY A 49 -3.69 8.55 3.48
CA GLY A 49 -4.74 7.53 3.41
C GLY A 49 -4.25 6.17 2.93
N ARG A 50 -5.22 5.28 2.68
CA ARG A 50 -4.97 3.91 2.19
C ARG A 50 -5.28 3.81 0.70
N TYR A 51 -4.30 3.30 -0.05
CA TYR A 51 -4.33 3.17 -1.50
C TYR A 51 -4.31 1.69 -1.90
N CYS A 52 -5.21 1.32 -2.80
CA CYS A 52 -5.20 0.01 -3.46
C CYS A 52 -4.32 0.08 -4.71
N LEU A 53 -3.25 -0.70 -4.75
CA LEU A 53 -2.40 -0.87 -5.91
C LEU A 53 -2.68 -2.25 -6.53
N TRP A 54 -2.79 -2.30 -7.85
CA TRP A 54 -2.95 -3.51 -8.62
C TRP A 54 -1.74 -3.70 -9.54
N HIS A 55 -1.11 -4.87 -9.43
CA HIS A 55 -0.11 -5.30 -10.39
C HIS A 55 -0.82 -5.84 -11.64
N THR A 56 -0.75 -5.11 -12.75
CA THR A 56 -1.53 -5.40 -13.98
C THR A 56 -1.21 -6.78 -14.56
N GLU A 57 0.05 -7.21 -14.44
CA GLU A 57 0.53 -8.52 -14.90
C GLU A 57 0.20 -9.68 -13.94
N SER A 58 -0.52 -9.43 -12.84
CA SER A 58 -0.94 -10.49 -11.90
C SER A 58 -2.16 -11.28 -12.37
N GLY A 59 -2.78 -10.88 -13.47
CA GLY A 59 -4.01 -11.46 -13.98
C GLY A 59 -5.27 -10.70 -13.55
N PRO A 60 -6.45 -11.24 -13.89
CA PRO A 60 -7.71 -10.53 -13.72
C PRO A 60 -8.10 -10.39 -12.24
N LEU A 61 -8.69 -9.24 -11.90
CA LEU A 61 -9.22 -9.01 -10.56
C LEU A 61 -10.51 -9.81 -10.34
N PRO A 62 -10.71 -10.41 -9.15
CA PRO A 62 -11.94 -11.14 -8.85
C PRO A 62 -13.11 -10.17 -8.64
N LEU A 63 -14.27 -10.51 -9.21
CA LEU A 63 -15.54 -9.83 -8.95
C LEU A 63 -16.40 -10.70 -8.02
N LEU A 64 -16.23 -10.51 -6.72
CA LEU A 64 -16.87 -11.33 -5.69
C LEU A 64 -18.40 -11.27 -5.80
N GLN A 65 -19.02 -12.45 -5.91
CA GLN A 65 -20.47 -12.57 -5.95
C GLN A 65 -21.05 -12.82 -4.54
N THR A 66 -22.38 -12.71 -4.44
CA THR A 66 -23.13 -13.25 -3.30
C THR A 66 -22.96 -14.76 -3.22
N TRP A 67 -23.08 -15.31 -2.00
CA TRP A 67 -22.94 -16.75 -1.74
C TRP A 67 -23.76 -17.61 -2.72
N GLY A 68 -23.16 -18.71 -3.20
CA GLY A 68 -23.81 -19.66 -4.11
C GLY A 68 -23.79 -19.29 -5.60
N LYS A 69 -23.22 -18.13 -5.98
CA LYS A 69 -23.04 -17.75 -7.39
C LYS A 69 -21.64 -18.10 -7.91
N ALA A 70 -21.57 -18.35 -9.23
CA ALA A 70 -20.31 -18.63 -9.92
C ALA A 70 -19.30 -17.48 -9.80
N HIS A 71 -18.01 -17.81 -9.74
CA HIS A 71 -16.94 -16.82 -9.72
C HIS A 71 -16.96 -15.98 -11.00
N ARG A 72 -16.81 -14.66 -10.84
CA ARG A 72 -16.65 -13.71 -11.94
C ARG A 72 -15.35 -12.94 -11.77
N VAL A 73 -14.88 -12.37 -12.87
CA VAL A 73 -13.74 -11.46 -12.89
C VAL A 73 -14.18 -10.07 -13.36
N VAL A 74 -13.39 -9.07 -13.01
CA VAL A 74 -13.46 -7.74 -13.63
C VAL A 74 -12.84 -7.86 -15.01
N ASN A 75 -13.62 -7.59 -16.07
CA ASN A 75 -13.17 -7.74 -17.45
C ASN A 75 -12.09 -6.72 -17.81
N ASP A 76 -12.34 -5.45 -17.49
CA ASP A 76 -11.41 -4.34 -17.71
C ASP A 76 -11.46 -3.40 -16.50
N PRO A 77 -10.45 -3.46 -15.60
CA PRO A 77 -10.39 -2.57 -14.45
C PRO A 77 -10.29 -1.09 -14.83
N PHE A 78 -9.77 -0.73 -16.01
CA PHE A 78 -9.61 0.66 -16.45
C PHE A 78 -10.90 1.29 -16.96
N GLU A 79 -11.90 0.50 -17.38
CA GLU A 79 -13.27 0.98 -17.66
C GLU A 79 -14.13 1.07 -16.38
N GLY A 80 -13.60 0.51 -15.30
CA GLY A 80 -14.24 0.46 -14.00
C GLY A 80 -15.32 -0.61 -13.88
N TRP A 81 -15.71 -0.90 -12.65
CA TRP A 81 -16.70 -1.91 -12.33
C TRP A 81 -17.50 -1.54 -11.08
N VAL A 82 -18.71 -2.09 -10.98
CA VAL A 82 -19.53 -1.99 -9.77
C VAL A 82 -19.30 -3.22 -8.91
N GLU A 83 -19.02 -3.00 -7.65
CA GLU A 83 -18.82 -4.06 -6.68
C GLU A 83 -20.14 -4.76 -6.36
N VAL A 84 -20.17 -6.09 -6.47
CA VAL A 84 -21.38 -6.87 -6.20
C VAL A 84 -21.52 -7.21 -4.72
N ARG A 85 -20.39 -7.43 -4.04
CA ARG A 85 -20.34 -7.74 -2.62
C ARG A 85 -19.29 -6.84 -1.96
N PRO A 86 -19.71 -5.78 -1.24
CA PRO A 86 -18.77 -4.90 -0.57
C PRO A 86 -18.12 -5.56 0.64
N GLY A 87 -16.95 -5.06 1.00
CA GLY A 87 -16.26 -5.41 2.24
C GLY A 87 -16.86 -4.69 3.47
N ALA A 88 -16.24 -4.90 4.63
CA ALA A 88 -16.61 -4.18 5.86
C ALA A 88 -16.31 -2.68 5.74
N ASP A 89 -15.16 -2.33 5.17
CA ASP A 89 -14.80 -0.96 4.81
C ASP A 89 -15.28 -0.68 3.38
N LYS A 90 -16.31 0.16 3.26
CA LYS A 90 -16.89 0.56 1.97
C LYS A 90 -16.07 1.63 1.24
N SER A 91 -15.05 2.19 1.89
CA SER A 91 -14.14 3.16 1.28
C SER A 91 -13.02 2.50 0.46
N GLN A 92 -12.94 1.16 0.48
CA GLN A 92 -11.93 0.39 -0.22
C GLN A 92 -12.55 -0.72 -1.08
N PRO A 93 -11.92 -1.07 -2.22
CA PRO A 93 -12.37 -2.20 -3.02
C PRO A 93 -12.13 -3.52 -2.27
N TYR A 94 -13.04 -4.47 -2.42
CA TYR A 94 -13.04 -5.75 -1.74
C TYR A 94 -12.81 -6.91 -2.68
N PHE A 95 -11.68 -7.59 -2.48
CA PHE A 95 -11.25 -8.76 -3.25
C PHE A 95 -11.23 -10.06 -2.43
N GLY A 96 -11.96 -10.10 -1.31
CA GLY A 96 -12.10 -11.29 -0.47
C GLY A 96 -11.05 -11.33 0.63
N ALA A 97 -10.56 -12.53 0.94
CA ALA A 97 -9.49 -12.71 1.94
C ALA A 97 -8.14 -12.09 1.50
N GLY A 98 -8.03 -11.72 0.23
CA GLY A 98 -6.84 -11.10 -0.37
C GLY A 98 -6.60 -11.65 -1.76
N HIS A 99 -6.11 -10.80 -2.66
CA HIS A 99 -5.71 -11.19 -4.00
C HIS A 99 -4.21 -10.97 -4.16
N PRO A 100 -3.42 -11.95 -4.64
CA PRO A 100 -1.97 -11.80 -4.76
C PRO A 100 -1.54 -10.66 -5.66
N GLY A 101 -2.41 -10.21 -6.57
CA GLY A 101 -2.19 -9.02 -7.41
C GLY A 101 -2.38 -7.67 -6.74
N ILE A 102 -2.88 -7.64 -5.50
CA ILE A 102 -3.20 -6.40 -4.77
C ILE A 102 -2.14 -6.12 -3.71
N ILE A 103 -1.61 -4.91 -3.74
CA ILE A 103 -0.70 -4.36 -2.73
C ILE A 103 -1.42 -3.15 -2.12
N TRP A 104 -1.45 -3.06 -0.79
CA TRP A 104 -1.98 -1.89 -0.10
C TRP A 104 -0.84 -0.94 0.25
N PHE A 105 -1.00 0.34 -0.07
CA PHE A 105 -0.10 1.39 0.38
C PHE A 105 -0.82 2.30 1.36
N ASN A 106 -0.41 2.24 2.62
CA ASN A 106 -0.83 3.15 3.67
C ASN A 106 0.13 4.35 3.65
N ALA A 107 -0.31 5.51 3.16
CA ALA A 107 0.49 6.72 3.08
C ALA A 107 0.09 7.67 4.20
N TYR A 108 0.94 7.87 5.20
CA TYR A 108 0.67 8.75 6.34
C TYR A 108 1.92 9.57 6.65
N SER A 109 1.86 10.87 6.38
CA SER A 109 2.98 11.79 6.55
C SER A 109 3.03 12.32 7.98
N SER A 110 1.91 12.22 8.69
CA SER A 110 1.75 12.49 10.11
C SER A 110 0.95 11.38 10.79
N ASP A 111 1.07 11.21 12.12
CA ASP A 111 0.20 10.29 12.87
C ASP A 111 -1.20 10.90 13.02
N PRO A 112 -2.25 10.34 12.38
CA PRO A 112 -3.60 10.90 12.44
C PRO A 112 -4.24 10.79 13.83
N ARG A 113 -3.67 10.00 14.74
CA ARG A 113 -4.16 9.85 16.13
C ARG A 113 -3.44 10.77 17.10
N SER A 114 -2.33 11.38 16.70
CA SER A 114 -1.57 12.26 17.55
C SER A 114 -2.23 13.63 17.62
N ALA A 115 -2.45 14.13 18.84
CA ALA A 115 -2.85 15.53 19.03
C ALA A 115 -1.74 16.51 18.62
N ASN A 116 -0.49 16.04 18.56
CA ASN A 116 0.66 16.79 18.07
C ASN A 116 0.86 16.50 16.57
N VAL A 117 0.62 17.51 15.73
CA VAL A 117 0.84 17.47 14.27
C VAL A 117 2.31 17.19 13.90
N SER A 118 3.21 17.23 14.88
CA SER A 118 4.65 17.03 14.73
C SER A 118 5.11 15.58 14.94
N THR A 119 4.25 14.57 14.83
CA THR A 119 4.67 13.16 14.89
C THR A 119 4.71 12.58 13.48
N ILE A 120 5.84 12.02 13.06
CA ILE A 120 5.99 11.40 11.73
C ILE A 120 5.13 10.13 11.67
N GLY A 121 4.21 10.04 10.73
CA GLY A 121 3.35 8.87 10.55
C GLY A 121 4.13 7.63 10.09
N ILE A 122 3.62 6.44 10.38
CA ILE A 122 4.11 5.19 9.76
C ILE A 122 3.29 4.93 8.51
N SER A 123 3.93 5.12 7.36
CA SER A 123 3.47 4.59 6.09
C SER A 123 3.83 3.11 5.97
N SER A 124 3.14 2.35 5.10
CA SER A 124 3.54 0.97 4.83
C SER A 124 3.02 0.41 3.52
N PHE A 125 3.77 -0.52 2.95
CA PHE A 125 3.24 -1.44 1.95
C PHE A 125 2.87 -2.79 2.58
N GLU A 126 1.68 -3.27 2.28
CA GLU A 126 1.17 -4.57 2.73
C GLU A 126 0.84 -5.43 1.52
N TRP A 127 1.24 -6.69 1.57
CA TRP A 127 0.96 -7.63 0.50
C TRP A 127 0.58 -8.99 1.08
N ILE A 128 -0.46 -9.62 0.55
CA ILE A 128 -0.89 -10.95 1.02
C ILE A 128 0.14 -12.04 0.69
N GLY A 129 0.91 -11.84 -0.39
CA GLY A 129 1.91 -12.80 -0.85
C GLY A 129 1.31 -14.17 -1.15
N ASN A 130 2.03 -15.22 -0.76
CA ASN A 130 1.62 -16.62 -0.93
C ASN A 130 0.83 -17.18 0.26
N HIS A 131 0.23 -16.33 1.10
CA HIS A 131 -0.43 -16.78 2.33
C HIS A 131 -1.50 -17.86 2.08
N TYR A 132 -2.22 -17.77 0.96
CA TYR A 132 -3.26 -18.72 0.55
C TYR A 132 -2.83 -19.71 -0.53
N GLN A 133 -1.52 -20.00 -0.64
CA GLN A 133 -1.02 -20.96 -1.64
C GLN A 133 -1.64 -22.35 -1.53
N ALA A 134 -1.96 -22.80 -0.30
CA ALA A 134 -2.60 -24.09 -0.05
C ALA A 134 -4.04 -24.16 -0.60
N LEU A 135 -4.66 -23.01 -0.85
CA LEU A 135 -5.99 -22.88 -1.46
C LEU A 135 -5.91 -22.62 -2.98
N GLY A 136 -4.74 -22.80 -3.59
CA GLY A 136 -4.51 -22.55 -5.01
C GLY A 136 -4.30 -21.08 -5.38
N ASN A 137 -4.32 -20.17 -4.41
CA ASN A 137 -4.17 -18.74 -4.66
C ASN A 137 -2.70 -18.32 -4.51
N VAL A 138 -1.91 -18.63 -5.54
CA VAL A 138 -0.46 -18.42 -5.57
C VAL A 138 -0.13 -17.11 -6.31
N ALA A 139 0.78 -16.30 -5.75
CA ALA A 139 1.27 -15.13 -6.46
C ALA A 139 2.07 -15.54 -7.70
N ALA A 140 1.77 -14.90 -8.82
CA ALA A 140 2.57 -15.00 -10.04
C ALA A 140 4.05 -14.63 -9.75
N PRO A 141 5.02 -15.27 -10.44
CA PRO A 141 6.44 -14.92 -10.30
C PRO A 141 6.72 -13.43 -10.55
N SER A 142 6.03 -12.82 -11.51
CA SER A 142 6.10 -11.38 -11.81
C SER A 142 5.70 -10.53 -10.60
N THR A 143 4.62 -10.86 -9.90
CA THR A 143 4.20 -10.10 -8.70
C THR A 143 5.20 -10.22 -7.55
N LYS A 144 5.83 -11.39 -7.38
CA LYS A 144 6.94 -11.55 -6.42
C LYS A 144 8.14 -10.69 -6.80
N ALA A 145 8.45 -10.60 -8.10
CA ALA A 145 9.54 -9.78 -8.61
C ALA A 145 9.27 -8.29 -8.38
N LEU A 146 8.06 -7.82 -8.65
CA LEU A 146 7.61 -6.45 -8.34
C LEU A 146 7.78 -6.14 -6.84
N TRP A 147 7.27 -7.00 -5.95
CA TRP A 147 7.44 -6.83 -4.51
C TRP A 147 8.92 -6.76 -4.10
N GLY A 148 9.75 -7.63 -4.68
CA GLY A 148 11.20 -7.60 -4.49
C GLY A 148 11.83 -6.29 -4.97
N SER A 149 11.41 -5.76 -6.11
CA SER A 149 11.87 -4.48 -6.66
C SER A 149 11.49 -3.31 -5.76
N LEU A 150 10.25 -3.24 -5.30
CA LEU A 150 9.79 -2.22 -4.33
C LEU A 150 10.64 -2.25 -3.05
N ARG A 151 10.85 -3.44 -2.47
CA ARG A 151 11.69 -3.58 -1.27
C ARG A 151 13.12 -3.11 -1.50
N ARG A 152 13.72 -3.47 -2.65
CA ARG A 152 15.06 -3.01 -3.03
C ARG A 152 15.12 -1.51 -3.27
N TRP A 153 14.06 -0.93 -3.84
CA TRP A 153 13.98 0.51 -4.07
C TRP A 153 13.99 1.26 -2.74
N VAL A 154 13.15 0.84 -1.78
CA VAL A 154 13.11 1.42 -0.42
C VAL A 154 14.46 1.24 0.28
N SER A 155 15.05 0.04 0.25
CA SER A 155 16.32 -0.21 0.94
C SER A 155 17.50 0.60 0.41
N LYS A 156 17.41 1.14 -0.81
CA LYS A 156 18.45 2.01 -1.40
C LYS A 156 18.30 3.48 -0.99
N ARG A 157 17.14 3.88 -0.48
CA ARG A 157 16.79 5.29 -0.18
C ARG A 157 16.49 5.55 1.29
N ALA A 158 16.35 4.48 2.07
CA ALA A 158 15.99 4.56 3.47
C ALA A 158 17.01 3.79 4.33
N VAL A 159 17.07 4.16 5.60
CA VAL A 159 17.86 3.47 6.63
C VAL A 159 16.89 2.82 7.61
N LYS A 160 17.18 1.61 8.07
CA LYS A 160 16.37 1.02 9.14
C LYS A 160 16.66 1.73 10.46
N VAL A 161 15.59 2.16 11.12
CA VAL A 161 15.61 2.77 12.45
C VAL A 161 14.67 2.00 13.39
N PRO A 162 14.87 2.10 14.71
CA PRO A 162 13.90 1.62 15.67
C PRO A 162 12.56 2.35 15.55
N ARG A 163 11.52 1.80 16.19
CA ARG A 163 10.26 2.54 16.40
C ARG A 163 10.54 3.82 17.17
N ASP A 164 9.71 4.85 16.95
CA ASP A 164 9.82 6.19 17.53
C ASP A 164 11.06 7.00 17.10
N GLY A 165 12.03 6.37 16.41
CA GLY A 165 13.15 7.04 15.77
C GLY A 165 14.53 6.45 16.10
N PRO A 166 15.61 7.00 15.51
CA PRO A 166 16.97 6.48 15.61
C PRO A 166 17.60 6.57 16.99
N ALA A 167 17.03 7.37 17.90
CA ALA A 167 17.54 7.55 19.27
C ALA A 167 17.16 6.41 20.23
N GLN A 168 16.22 5.53 19.84
CA GLN A 168 15.79 4.44 20.72
C GLN A 168 16.81 3.30 20.76
N SER A 169 16.83 2.59 21.88
CA SER A 169 17.69 1.41 22.09
C SER A 169 17.10 0.10 21.54
N THR A 170 15.88 0.14 21.01
CA THR A 170 15.20 -1.04 20.45
C THR A 170 15.76 -1.41 19.08
N PRO A 171 15.57 -2.66 18.61
CA PRO A 171 16.07 -3.07 17.31
C PRO A 171 15.48 -2.26 16.16
N ALA A 172 16.30 -2.00 15.13
CA ALA A 172 15.86 -1.29 13.95
C ALA A 172 14.93 -2.15 13.06
N GLU A 173 13.70 -1.70 12.84
CA GLU A 173 12.67 -2.45 12.11
C GLU A 173 11.90 -1.63 11.06
N ILE A 174 11.87 -0.29 11.18
CA ILE A 174 11.15 0.61 10.27
C ILE A 174 12.15 1.30 9.34
N TRP A 175 11.83 1.42 8.04
CA TRP A 175 12.65 2.19 7.12
C TRP A 175 12.36 3.69 7.26
N ALA A 176 13.35 4.51 7.59
CA ALA A 176 13.22 5.96 7.55
C ALA A 176 13.85 6.51 6.26
N MET A 177 13.05 7.22 5.47
CA MET A 177 13.51 7.93 4.28
C MET A 177 14.27 9.21 4.67
N SER A 178 14.91 9.84 3.68
CA SER A 178 15.87 10.92 3.93
C SER A 178 15.27 12.12 4.66
N ASP A 179 14.08 12.60 4.28
CA ASP A 179 13.48 13.76 4.95
C ASP A 179 12.95 13.38 6.34
N ALA A 180 12.41 12.17 6.52
CA ALA A 180 12.08 11.63 7.84
C ALA A 180 13.30 11.56 8.78
N LEU A 181 14.48 11.17 8.29
CA LEU A 181 15.72 11.18 9.06
C LEU A 181 16.12 12.61 9.49
N GLU A 182 15.92 13.59 8.60
CA GLU A 182 16.15 14.99 8.95
C GLU A 182 15.19 15.46 10.04
N LEU A 183 13.90 15.10 9.96
CA LEU A 183 12.92 15.40 10.99
C LEU A 183 13.30 14.78 12.34
N PHE A 184 13.76 13.52 12.37
CA PHE A 184 14.27 12.90 13.58
C PHE A 184 15.44 13.67 14.19
N SER A 185 16.36 14.18 13.37
CA SER A 185 17.50 14.99 13.84
C SER A 185 17.06 16.32 14.49
N LYS A 186 15.88 16.83 14.12
CA LYS A 186 15.24 18.01 14.70
C LYS A 186 14.41 17.69 15.97
N GLY A 187 14.44 16.45 16.44
CA GLY A 187 13.71 16.02 17.63
C GLY A 187 12.23 15.70 17.39
N ILE A 188 11.80 15.58 16.14
CA ILE A 188 10.44 15.17 15.78
C ILE A 188 10.34 13.64 15.95
N PRO A 189 9.48 13.13 16.84
CA PRO A 189 9.34 11.70 17.06
C PRO A 189 8.55 11.03 15.94
N GLY A 190 8.76 9.74 15.76
CA GLY A 190 7.96 8.88 14.89
C GLY A 190 6.77 8.31 15.65
N ALA A 191 5.70 7.94 14.95
CA ALA A 191 4.58 7.22 15.54
C ALA A 191 5.05 5.84 16.04
N PRO A 192 4.58 5.34 17.19
CA PRO A 192 4.96 4.02 17.70
C PRO A 192 4.31 2.88 16.90
N ASN A 193 3.15 3.15 16.29
CA ASN A 193 2.33 2.17 15.59
C ASN A 193 1.75 2.74 14.30
N PRO A 194 1.50 1.92 13.27
CA PRO A 194 0.70 2.36 12.13
C PRO A 194 -0.72 2.78 12.58
N PRO A 195 -1.41 3.67 11.84
CA PRO A 195 -2.74 4.18 12.18
C PRO A 195 -3.78 3.11 12.47
#